data_AF-A0A2N2EC39-F1
#
_entry.id   AF-A0A2N2EC39-F1
#
_cell.length_a   1.000
_cell.length_b   1.000
_cell.length_c   1.000
_cell.angle_alpha   90.00
_cell.angle_beta   90.00
_cell.angle_gamma   90.00
#
_symmetry.space_group_name_H-M   'P 1'
#
loop_
_entity.id
_entity.type
_entity.pdbx_description
1 polymer ?
#
loop_
_entity_poly.entity_id
_entity_poly.type
_entity_poly.pdbx_seq_one_letter_code
_entity_poly.pdbx_strand_id
1 'polypeptide(L)'
;MAFGLLAKTVNISLLDCFLFSFLVFAGASQFMALDLIKAGIATGDIIIATLLLNLRHIMMSASLSVRIKENKKRWLLFIAFGITDETFAVASLKNGPLTRTFLLVLNGLSYIAWVSGSVVGYLVGAILPITVQSSLGIGLYAMFAAILMPEIRKSLNVLMLSVVSGLIYFTIYYFHLLPLGWDLIGTIILSSGVGLFIIKDEEDTA
;
A
#
# COMPACT_ATOMS: atom_id res chain seq x y z
N MET A 1 -0.92 6.81 -12.41
CA MET A 1 -1.28 6.39 -13.78
C MET A 1 -1.86 4.99 -13.84
N ALA A 2 -1.17 3.96 -13.32
CA ALA A 2 -1.65 2.57 -13.37
C ALA A 2 -3.10 2.38 -12.89
N PHE A 3 -3.48 2.97 -11.75
CA PHE A 3 -4.85 2.87 -11.24
C PHE A 3 -5.90 3.36 -12.23
N GLY A 4 -5.77 4.59 -12.76
CA GLY A 4 -6.76 5.13 -13.69
C GLY A 4 -6.85 4.36 -15.00
N LEU A 5 -5.73 3.83 -15.47
CA LEU A 5 -5.66 2.93 -16.63
C LEU A 5 -6.51 1.67 -16.40
N LEU A 6 -6.37 1.04 -15.22
CA LEU A 6 -7.17 -0.13 -14.86
C LEU A 6 -8.62 0.22 -14.55
N ALA A 7 -8.90 1.37 -13.94
CA ALA A 7 -10.27 1.82 -13.68
C ALA A 7 -11.08 1.91 -14.97
N LYS A 8 -10.45 2.34 -16.07
CA LYS A 8 -11.09 2.36 -17.40
C LYS A 8 -11.49 0.96 -17.89
N THR A 9 -10.69 -0.06 -17.60
CA THR A 9 -11.01 -1.47 -17.96
C THR A 9 -12.22 -2.02 -17.20
N VAL A 10 -12.61 -1.40 -16.09
CA VAL A 10 -13.74 -1.83 -15.23
C VAL A 10 -15.02 -1.06 -15.58
N ASN A 11 -15.01 -0.21 -16.62
CA ASN A 11 -16.11 0.65 -17.02
C ASN A 11 -16.61 1.62 -15.92
N ILE A 12 -15.75 1.96 -14.95
CA ILE A 12 -16.04 3.00 -13.97
C ILE A 12 -15.92 4.37 -14.64
N SER A 13 -16.76 5.34 -14.26
CA SER A 13 -16.72 6.68 -14.87
C SER A 13 -15.43 7.43 -14.50
N LEU A 14 -15.06 8.44 -15.29
CA LEU A 14 -13.91 9.28 -14.98
C LEU A 14 -14.09 10.00 -13.64
N LEU A 15 -15.33 10.44 -13.35
CA LEU A 15 -15.66 11.14 -12.11
C LEU A 15 -15.49 10.20 -10.91
N ASP A 16 -15.99 8.97 -11.02
CA ASP A 16 -15.84 7.97 -9.95
C ASP A 16 -14.37 7.59 -9.75
N CYS A 17 -13.60 7.43 -10.82
CA CYS A 17 -12.15 7.20 -10.75
C CYS A 17 -11.44 8.35 -10.02
N PHE A 18 -11.80 9.60 -10.32
CA PHE A 18 -11.24 10.77 -9.66
C PHE A 18 -11.64 10.82 -8.18
N LEU A 19 -12.93 10.65 -7.87
CA LEU A 19 -13.44 10.66 -6.50
C LEU A 19 -12.82 9.54 -5.67
N PHE A 20 -12.62 8.36 -6.26
CA PHE A 20 -11.98 7.24 -5.58
C PHE A 20 -10.53 7.57 -5.23
N SER A 21 -9.74 8.16 -6.15
CA SER A 21 -8.37 8.63 -5.84
C SER A 21 -8.31 9.83 -4.91
N PHE A 22 -9.31 10.70 -4.95
CA PHE A 22 -9.36 11.89 -4.12
C PHE A 22 -9.70 11.54 -2.66
N LEU A 23 -10.69 10.66 -2.46
CA LEU A 23 -11.20 10.28 -1.14
C LEU A 23 -10.41 9.13 -0.51
N VAL A 24 -10.07 8.10 -1.31
CA VAL A 24 -9.37 6.90 -0.84
C VAL A 24 -7.94 6.94 -1.34
N PHE A 25 -7.09 7.62 -0.57
CA PHE A 25 -5.66 7.69 -0.85
C PHE A 25 -4.92 6.45 -0.34
N ALA A 26 -5.20 5.30 -0.95
CA ALA A 26 -4.58 4.02 -0.60
C ALA A 26 -4.50 3.09 -1.81
N GLY A 27 -3.35 3.13 -2.51
CA GLY A 27 -3.16 2.46 -3.80
C GLY A 27 -3.60 0.99 -3.81
N ALA A 28 -3.04 0.15 -2.93
CA ALA A 28 -3.36 -1.28 -2.88
C ALA A 28 -4.88 -1.55 -2.72
N SER A 29 -5.56 -0.77 -1.87
CA SER A 29 -7.01 -0.92 -1.66
C SER A 29 -7.82 -0.55 -2.90
N GLN A 30 -7.37 0.45 -3.66
CA GLN A 30 -8.01 0.85 -4.90
C GLN A 30 -7.90 -0.23 -5.97
N PHE A 31 -6.71 -0.82 -6.15
CA PHE A 31 -6.52 -1.93 -7.08
C PHE A 31 -7.34 -3.16 -6.70
N MET A 32 -7.30 -3.56 -5.42
CA MET A 32 -8.12 -4.66 -4.93
C MET A 32 -9.62 -4.40 -5.14
N ALA A 33 -10.09 -3.16 -4.91
CA ALA A 33 -11.47 -2.80 -5.17
C ALA A 33 -11.83 -2.95 -6.65
N LEU A 34 -10.97 -2.52 -7.58
CA LEU A 34 -11.20 -2.72 -9.01
C LEU A 34 -11.33 -4.21 -9.37
N ASP A 35 -10.47 -5.06 -8.81
CA ASP A 35 -10.51 -6.51 -9.08
C ASP A 35 -11.78 -7.16 -8.51
N LEU A 36 -12.21 -6.76 -7.31
CA LEU A 36 -13.45 -7.25 -6.71
C LEU A 36 -14.70 -6.75 -7.46
N ILE A 37 -14.68 -5.50 -7.95
CA ILE A 37 -15.76 -4.96 -8.82
C ILE A 37 -15.81 -5.75 -10.11
N LYS A 38 -14.67 -6.04 -10.75
CA LYS A 38 -14.61 -6.90 -11.96
C LYS A 38 -15.16 -8.30 -11.69
N ALA A 39 -14.92 -8.85 -10.50
CA ALA A 39 -15.40 -10.16 -10.09
C ALA A 39 -16.90 -10.18 -9.72
N GLY A 40 -17.58 -9.03 -9.73
CA GLY A 40 -19.00 -8.95 -9.40
C GLY A 40 -19.31 -9.14 -7.91
N ILE A 41 -18.32 -8.92 -7.04
CA ILE A 41 -18.50 -9.01 -5.58
C ILE A 41 -19.39 -7.88 -5.09
N ALA A 42 -20.22 -8.16 -4.08
CA ALA A 42 -21.12 -7.17 -3.51
C ALA A 42 -20.35 -5.98 -2.91
N THR A 43 -20.90 -4.77 -3.09
CA THR A 43 -20.26 -3.52 -2.61
C THR A 43 -19.93 -3.56 -1.12
N GLY A 44 -20.77 -4.19 -0.29
CA GLY A 44 -20.55 -4.32 1.15
C GLY A 44 -19.25 -5.08 1.47
N ASP A 45 -19.00 -6.19 0.78
CA ASP A 45 -17.80 -7.01 0.97
C ASP A 45 -16.54 -6.27 0.50
N ILE A 46 -16.65 -5.49 -0.59
CA ILE A 46 -15.57 -4.62 -1.08
C ILE A 46 -15.20 -3.57 -0.02
N ILE A 47 -16.19 -2.93 0.59
CA ILE A 47 -15.97 -1.94 1.64
C ILE A 47 -15.28 -2.58 2.84
N ILE A 48 -15.73 -3.76 3.28
CA ILE A 48 -15.11 -4.49 4.40
C ILE A 48 -13.68 -4.88 4.04
N ALA A 49 -13.45 -5.48 2.87
CA ALA A 49 -12.12 -5.91 2.45
C ALA A 49 -11.15 -4.73 2.35
N THR A 50 -11.56 -3.62 1.74
CA THR A 50 -10.73 -2.41 1.62
C THR A 50 -10.46 -1.75 2.96
N LEU A 51 -11.44 -1.72 3.87
CA LEU A 51 -11.26 -1.25 5.24
C LEU A 51 -10.23 -2.11 5.99
N LEU A 52 -10.40 -3.44 5.95
CA LEU A 52 -9.51 -4.40 6.59
C LEU A 52 -8.09 -4.28 6.05
N LEU A 53 -7.92 -4.17 4.73
CA LEU A 53 -6.61 -3.95 4.11
C LEU A 53 -5.97 -2.63 4.57
N ASN A 54 -6.76 -1.57 4.72
CA ASN A 54 -6.27 -0.26 5.12
C ASN A 54 -5.92 -0.16 6.61
N LEU A 55 -6.33 -1.11 7.46
CA LEU A 55 -5.93 -1.11 8.88
C LEU A 55 -4.41 -1.12 9.06
N ARG A 56 -3.64 -1.63 8.09
CA ARG A 56 -2.16 -1.57 8.11
C ARG A 56 -1.62 -0.13 8.15
N HIS A 57 -2.38 0.86 7.68
CA HIS A 57 -2.00 2.27 7.78
C HIS A 57 -1.95 2.74 9.24
N ILE A 58 -2.73 2.13 10.14
CA ILE A 58 -2.66 2.39 11.58
C ILE A 58 -1.31 1.91 12.13
N MET A 59 -0.88 0.71 11.77
CA MET A 59 0.41 0.16 12.22
C MET A 59 1.59 0.95 11.65
N MET A 60 1.54 1.32 10.36
CA MET A 60 2.55 2.19 9.73
C MET A 60 2.61 3.56 10.41
N SER A 61 1.45 4.16 10.71
CA SER A 61 1.36 5.43 11.43
C SER A 61 1.92 5.34 12.84
N ALA A 62 1.62 4.26 13.57
CA ALA A 62 2.15 4.02 14.91
C ALA A 62 3.68 3.89 14.88
N SER A 63 4.23 3.13 13.94
CA SER A 63 5.69 2.98 13.75
C SER A 63 6.39 4.32 13.48
N LEU A 64 5.84 5.13 12.57
CA LEU A 64 6.42 6.45 12.27
C LEU A 64 6.23 7.45 13.42
N SER A 65 5.16 7.32 14.22
CA SER A 65 4.85 8.27 15.29
C SER A 65 5.98 8.43 16.31
N VAL A 66 6.69 7.35 16.62
CA VAL A 66 7.84 7.34 17.56
C VAL A 66 9.00 8.17 17.04
N ARG A 67 9.12 8.32 15.72
CA ARG A 67 10.21 9.03 15.04
C ARG A 67 9.89 10.50 14.73
N ILE A 68 8.64 10.94 14.95
CA ILE A 68 8.19 12.30 14.69
C ILE A 68 8.52 13.20 15.88
N LYS A 69 9.51 14.09 15.72
CA LYS A 69 9.83 15.10 16.74
C LYS A 69 8.84 16.27 16.68
N GLU A 70 8.31 16.66 17.86
CA GLU A 70 7.57 17.90 18.14
C GLU A 70 6.53 18.31 17.10
N ASN A 71 5.34 17.70 17.15
CA ASN A 71 4.22 18.08 16.29
C ASN A 71 2.98 18.51 17.07
N LYS A 72 2.37 19.61 16.62
CA LYS A 72 1.05 20.02 17.12
C LYS A 72 0.03 18.95 16.70
N LYS A 73 -0.84 18.52 17.63
CA LYS A 73 -1.87 17.48 17.40
C LYS A 73 -2.67 17.66 16.09
N ARG A 74 -2.94 18.91 15.70
CA ARG A 74 -3.63 19.25 14.44
C ARG A 74 -2.97 18.71 13.17
N TRP A 75 -1.64 18.61 13.14
CA TRP A 75 -0.90 18.18 11.95
C TRP A 75 -0.81 16.66 11.84
N LEU A 76 -1.03 15.94 12.95
CA LEU A 76 -1.01 14.48 12.95
C LEU A 76 -2.10 13.90 12.05
N LEU A 77 -3.27 14.56 11.97
CA LEU A 77 -4.36 14.12 11.08
C LEU A 77 -3.94 14.17 9.60
N PHE A 78 -3.32 15.27 9.16
CA PHE A 78 -2.83 15.41 7.79
C PHE A 78 -1.66 14.47 7.47
N ILE A 79 -0.78 14.27 8.44
CA ILE A 79 0.32 13.31 8.30
C ILE A 79 -0.25 11.89 8.19
N ALA A 80 -1.15 11.49 9.07
CA ALA A 80 -1.77 10.17 9.08
C ALA A 80 -2.56 9.88 7.80
N PHE A 81 -3.32 10.85 7.29
CA PHE A 81 -4.04 10.71 6.03
C PHE A 81 -3.10 10.45 4.84
N GLY A 82 -1.93 11.08 4.84
CA GLY A 82 -0.97 10.96 3.75
C GLY A 82 -0.04 9.75 3.83
N ILE A 83 -0.15 8.92 4.87
CA ILE A 83 0.66 7.69 5.00
C ILE A 83 0.09 6.61 4.08
N THR A 84 0.95 6.15 3.18
CA THR A 84 0.75 5.09 2.19
C THR A 84 1.97 4.19 2.19
N ASP A 85 1.94 3.08 1.47
CA ASP A 85 3.08 2.16 1.39
C ASP A 85 4.35 2.86 0.87
N GLU A 86 4.19 3.75 -0.11
CA GLU A 86 5.29 4.47 -0.76
C GLU A 86 5.88 5.55 0.16
N THR A 87 5.01 6.36 0.76
CA THR A 87 5.44 7.43 1.67
C THR A 87 6.02 6.85 2.97
N PHE A 88 5.48 5.73 3.45
CA PHE A 88 6.03 4.98 4.57
C PHE A 88 7.42 4.43 4.24
N ALA A 89 7.60 3.77 3.09
CA ALA A 89 8.92 3.24 2.70
C ALA A 89 9.97 4.36 2.60
N VAL A 90 9.64 5.48 1.95
CA VAL A 90 10.56 6.62 1.85
C VAL A 90 10.87 7.23 3.22
N ALA A 91 9.88 7.34 4.11
CA ALA A 91 10.08 7.84 5.47
C ALA A 91 10.92 6.86 6.33
N SER A 92 10.74 5.56 6.14
CA SER A 92 11.48 4.50 6.85
C SER A 92 12.96 4.49 6.46
N LEU A 93 13.27 4.68 5.17
CA LEU A 93 14.64 4.77 4.64
C LEU A 93 15.43 5.99 5.15
N LYS A 94 14.76 7.05 5.59
CA LYS A 94 15.43 8.27 6.05
C LYS A 94 16.06 8.04 7.42
N ASN A 95 17.34 8.34 7.60
CA ASN A 95 17.99 8.25 8.91
C ASN A 95 17.61 9.45 9.80
N GLY A 96 17.44 9.20 11.11
CA GLY A 96 17.17 10.25 12.11
C GLY A 96 15.69 10.64 12.25
N PRO A 97 15.40 11.78 12.93
CA PRO A 97 14.04 12.20 13.23
C PRO A 97 13.29 12.70 11.99
N LEU A 98 11.98 12.42 11.96
CA LEU A 98 11.08 12.85 10.90
C LEU A 98 10.50 14.24 11.24
N THR A 99 10.94 15.25 10.48
CA THR A 99 10.42 16.61 10.60
C THR A 99 9.03 16.72 9.96
N ARG A 100 8.14 17.52 10.56
CA ARG A 100 6.81 17.84 10.00
C ARG A 100 6.85 18.24 8.53
N THR A 101 7.74 19.18 8.17
CA THR A 101 7.82 19.74 6.81
C THR A 101 8.15 18.66 5.80
N PHE A 102 9.06 17.74 6.14
CA PHE A 102 9.42 16.63 5.28
C PHE A 102 8.22 15.73 4.99
N LEU A 103 7.47 15.32 6.02
CA LEU A 103 6.30 14.44 5.85
C LEU A 103 5.17 15.13 5.08
N LEU A 104 4.89 16.41 5.36
CA LEU A 104 3.85 17.13 4.63
C LEU A 104 4.17 17.33 3.15
N VAL A 105 5.44 17.61 2.82
CA VAL A 105 5.87 17.74 1.41
C VAL A 105 5.84 16.39 0.72
N LEU A 106 6.37 15.34 1.36
CA LEU A 106 6.35 13.97 0.84
C LEU A 106 4.92 13.52 0.53
N ASN A 107 4.03 13.65 1.51
CA ASN A 107 2.64 13.22 1.38
C ASN A 107 1.87 14.08 0.38
N GLY A 108 2.06 15.41 0.41
CA GLY A 108 1.39 16.34 -0.50
C GLY A 108 1.78 16.11 -1.97
N LEU A 109 3.07 15.95 -2.25
CA LEU A 109 3.54 15.63 -3.60
C LEU A 109 3.04 14.26 -4.07
N SER A 110 3.10 13.26 -3.19
CA SER A 110 2.61 11.91 -3.49
C SER A 110 1.11 11.93 -3.81
N TYR A 111 0.31 12.67 -3.03
CA TYR A 111 -1.12 12.82 -3.24
C TYR A 111 -1.44 13.48 -4.59
N ILE A 112 -0.82 14.62 -4.87
CA ILE A 112 -1.03 15.34 -6.14
C ILE A 112 -0.62 14.47 -7.33
N ALA A 113 0.54 13.81 -7.24
CA ALA A 113 1.03 12.91 -8.29
C ALA A 113 0.09 11.71 -8.50
N TRP A 114 -0.48 11.16 -7.42
CA TRP A 114 -1.41 10.04 -7.50
C TRP A 114 -2.75 10.43 -8.14
N VAL A 115 -3.37 11.52 -7.67
CA VAL A 115 -4.67 11.97 -8.17
C VAL A 115 -4.56 12.42 -9.63
N SER A 116 -3.61 13.31 -9.93
CA SER A 116 -3.38 13.76 -11.32
C SER A 116 -2.98 12.60 -12.23
N GLY A 117 -2.08 11.74 -11.76
CA GLY A 117 -1.68 10.54 -12.48
C GLY A 117 -2.83 9.58 -12.71
N SER A 118 -3.80 9.46 -11.80
CA SER A 118 -4.99 8.62 -11.98
C SER A 118 -5.88 9.17 -13.10
N VAL A 119 -6.15 10.48 -13.09
CA VAL A 119 -6.93 11.14 -14.16
C VAL A 119 -6.25 10.98 -15.52
N VAL A 120 -4.95 11.30 -15.60
CA VAL A 120 -4.17 11.15 -16.84
C VAL A 120 -4.15 9.70 -17.28
N GLY A 121 -3.96 8.76 -16.35
CA GLY A 121 -3.98 7.33 -16.64
C GLY A 121 -5.32 6.86 -17.22
N TYR A 122 -6.44 7.34 -16.69
CA TYR A 122 -7.77 7.02 -17.22
C TYR A 122 -7.96 7.55 -18.64
N LEU A 123 -7.56 8.80 -18.90
CA LEU A 123 -7.66 9.41 -20.23
C LEU A 123 -6.80 8.67 -21.26
N VAL A 124 -5.58 8.30 -20.88
CA VAL A 124 -4.68 7.48 -21.73
C VAL A 124 -5.26 6.09 -21.94
N GLY A 125 -5.84 5.48 -20.90
CA GLY A 125 -6.53 4.19 -20.99
C GLY A 125 -7.71 4.20 -21.96
N ALA A 126 -8.38 5.35 -22.17
CA ALA A 126 -9.46 5.47 -23.14
C ALA A 126 -8.98 5.41 -24.61
N ILE A 127 -7.70 5.71 -24.87
CA ILE A 127 -7.11 5.76 -26.22
C ILE A 127 -6.38 4.45 -26.54
N LEU A 128 -5.85 3.77 -25.52
CA LEU A 128 -5.01 2.58 -25.71
C LEU A 128 -5.83 1.32 -26.06
N PRO A 129 -5.27 0.40 -26.87
CA PRO A 129 -5.86 -0.93 -27.08
C PRO A 129 -5.95 -1.75 -25.78
N ILE A 130 -6.99 -2.57 -25.65
CA ILE A 130 -7.26 -3.38 -24.45
C ILE A 130 -6.09 -4.33 -24.08
N THR A 131 -5.36 -4.82 -25.07
CA THR A 131 -4.19 -5.70 -24.90
C THR A 131 -3.05 -4.98 -24.18
N VAL A 132 -2.80 -3.72 -24.53
CA VAL A 132 -1.80 -2.87 -23.88
C VAL A 132 -2.26 -2.51 -22.47
N GLN A 133 -3.54 -2.14 -22.30
CA GLN A 133 -4.10 -1.81 -20.98
C GLN A 133 -3.96 -2.96 -19.98
N SER A 134 -4.26 -4.19 -20.41
CA SER A 134 -4.18 -5.39 -19.57
C SER A 134 -2.74 -5.69 -19.14
N SER A 135 -1.78 -5.46 -20.05
CA SER A 135 -0.35 -5.69 -19.78
C SER A 135 0.22 -4.69 -18.75
N LEU A 136 -0.35 -3.48 -18.66
CA LEU A 136 0.09 -2.45 -17.74
C LEU A 136 -0.26 -2.76 -16.27
N GLY A 137 -1.14 -3.74 -16.00
CA GLY A 137 -1.39 -4.24 -14.65
C GLY A 137 -0.13 -4.79 -13.96
N ILE A 138 0.84 -5.27 -14.75
CA ILE A 138 2.15 -5.74 -14.24
C ILE A 138 2.93 -4.62 -13.53
N GLY A 139 2.68 -3.35 -13.91
CA GLY A 139 3.34 -2.19 -13.32
C GLY A 139 3.14 -2.09 -11.81
N LEU A 140 2.02 -2.59 -11.27
CA LEU A 140 1.79 -2.58 -9.82
C LEU A 140 2.73 -3.53 -9.08
N TYR A 141 2.90 -4.76 -9.60
CA TYR A 141 3.85 -5.73 -9.03
C TYR A 141 5.28 -5.20 -9.12
N ALA A 142 5.63 -4.56 -10.25
CA ALA A 142 6.93 -3.92 -10.43
C ALA A 142 7.16 -2.77 -9.43
N MET A 143 6.12 -1.99 -9.11
CA MET A 143 6.20 -0.90 -8.12
C MET A 143 6.49 -1.44 -6.72
N PHE A 144 5.74 -2.44 -6.24
CA PHE A 144 6.01 -3.06 -4.93
C PHE A 144 7.38 -3.72 -4.87
N ALA A 145 7.80 -4.42 -5.95
CA ALA A 145 9.14 -4.97 -6.04
C ALA A 145 10.22 -3.89 -5.99
N ALA A 146 10.01 -2.75 -6.66
CA ALA A 146 10.93 -1.62 -6.66
C ALA A 146 11.04 -0.92 -5.29
N ILE A 147 9.95 -0.87 -4.52
CA ILE A 147 9.94 -0.32 -3.16
C ILE A 147 10.64 -1.28 -2.18
N LEU A 148 10.46 -2.59 -2.37
CA LEU A 148 11.04 -3.61 -1.50
C LEU A 148 12.54 -3.84 -1.75
N MET A 149 12.98 -3.73 -2.99
CA MET A 149 14.37 -4.02 -3.41
C MET A 149 15.43 -3.23 -2.63
N PRO A 150 15.31 -1.89 -2.40
CA PRO A 150 16.26 -1.14 -1.58
C PRO A 150 16.39 -1.66 -0.15
N GLU A 151 15.29 -2.13 0.46
CA GLU A 151 15.29 -2.63 1.84
C GLU A 151 15.94 -4.02 1.92
N ILE A 152 15.63 -4.91 0.96
CA ILE A 152 16.27 -6.23 0.84
C ILE A 152 17.79 -6.10 0.65
N ARG A 153 18.25 -5.09 -0.09
CA ARG A 153 19.69 -4.86 -0.32
C ARG A 153 20.44 -4.39 0.93
N LYS A 154 19.75 -3.89 1.96
CA LYS A 154 20.38 -3.44 3.21
C LYS A 154 20.57 -4.55 4.22
N SER A 155 19.69 -5.55 4.24
CA SER A 155 19.73 -6.63 5.24
C SER A 155 19.15 -7.93 4.69
N LEU A 156 19.87 -9.03 4.90
CA LEU A 156 19.40 -10.39 4.62
C LEU A 156 18.19 -10.77 5.47
N ASN A 157 18.04 -10.18 6.66
CA ASN A 157 16.89 -10.42 7.54
C ASN A 157 15.60 -9.88 6.89
N VAL A 158 15.67 -8.74 6.20
CA VAL A 158 14.52 -8.20 5.45
C VAL A 158 14.12 -9.13 4.30
N LEU A 159 15.10 -9.75 3.63
CA LEU A 159 14.83 -10.76 2.60
C LEU A 159 14.13 -11.99 3.21
N MET A 160 14.67 -12.54 4.29
CA MET A 160 14.07 -13.68 4.99
C MET A 160 12.64 -13.36 5.45
N LEU A 161 12.43 -12.19 6.06
CA LEU A 161 11.10 -11.75 6.49
C LEU A 161 10.12 -11.61 5.33
N SER A 162 10.57 -11.10 4.19
CA SER A 162 9.73 -10.97 2.99
C SER A 162 9.32 -12.35 2.45
N VAL A 163 10.27 -13.29 2.39
CA VAL A 163 10.01 -14.67 1.94
C VAL A 163 9.06 -15.38 2.90
N VAL A 164 9.32 -15.31 4.21
CA VAL A 164 8.47 -15.92 5.23
C VAL A 164 7.06 -15.32 5.22
N SER A 165 6.93 -14.00 5.10
CA SER A 165 5.62 -13.34 4.98
C SER A 165 4.85 -13.83 3.75
N GLY A 166 5.53 -13.99 2.61
CA GLY A 166 4.94 -14.55 1.39
C GLY A 166 4.49 -16.01 1.56
N LEU A 167 5.27 -16.84 2.25
CA LEU A 167 4.92 -18.23 2.54
C LEU A 167 3.73 -18.35 3.50
N ILE A 168 3.68 -17.50 4.54
CA ILE A 168 2.55 -17.43 5.47
C ILE A 168 1.29 -17.05 4.71
N TYR A 169 1.34 -15.99 3.90
CA TYR A 169 0.19 -15.56 3.09
C TYR A 169 -0.28 -16.68 2.14
N PHE A 170 0.66 -17.29 1.41
CA PHE A 170 0.34 -18.38 0.49
C PHE A 170 -0.34 -19.55 1.21
N THR A 171 0.14 -19.92 2.39
CA THR A 171 -0.44 -21.01 3.19
C THR A 171 -1.87 -20.65 3.64
N ILE A 172 -2.07 -19.46 4.21
CA ILE A 172 -3.40 -19.02 4.67
C ILE A 172 -4.39 -18.98 3.52
N TYR A 173 -3.97 -18.42 2.38
CA TYR A 173 -4.79 -18.31 1.18
C TYR A 173 -5.14 -19.68 0.59
N TYR A 174 -4.15 -20.57 0.44
CA TYR A 174 -4.34 -21.89 -0.18
C TYR A 174 -5.24 -22.81 0.63
N PHE A 175 -5.13 -22.78 1.96
CA PHE A 175 -5.96 -23.60 2.84
C PHE A 175 -7.29 -22.94 3.23
N HIS A 176 -7.58 -21.73 2.72
CA HIS A 176 -8.77 -20.95 3.05
C HIS A 176 -9.01 -20.85 4.57
N LEU A 177 -7.95 -20.63 5.34
CA LEU A 177 -8.00 -20.64 6.81
C LEU A 177 -8.79 -19.46 7.38
N LEU A 178 -8.89 -18.36 6.62
CA LEU A 178 -9.57 -17.14 7.04
C LEU A 178 -10.55 -16.65 5.95
N PRO A 179 -11.55 -15.83 6.33
CA PRO A 179 -12.44 -15.18 5.36
C PRO A 179 -11.70 -14.17 4.47
N LEU A 180 -12.28 -13.87 3.31
CA LEU A 180 -11.77 -12.88 2.35
C LEU A 180 -11.41 -11.55 3.05
N GLY A 181 -10.18 -11.09 2.84
CA GLY A 181 -9.64 -9.85 3.43
C GLY A 181 -8.99 -10.02 4.81
N TRP A 182 -9.34 -11.06 5.56
CA TRP A 182 -8.68 -11.40 6.84
C TRP A 182 -7.34 -12.08 6.63
N ASP A 183 -7.14 -12.75 5.49
CA ASP A 183 -5.88 -13.39 5.13
C ASP A 183 -4.69 -12.43 5.24
N LEU A 184 -4.87 -11.20 4.76
CA LEU A 184 -3.83 -10.16 4.79
C LEU A 184 -3.53 -9.70 6.22
N ILE A 185 -4.55 -9.43 7.03
CA ILE A 185 -4.37 -9.00 8.42
C ILE A 185 -3.70 -10.11 9.23
N GLY A 186 -4.20 -11.34 9.10
CA GLY A 186 -3.63 -12.52 9.76
C GLY A 186 -2.17 -12.70 9.39
N THR A 187 -1.83 -12.54 8.11
CA THR A 187 -0.45 -12.55 7.63
C THR A 187 0.38 -11.45 8.28
N ILE A 188 -0.06 -10.19 8.28
CA ILE A 188 0.69 -9.06 8.85
C ILE A 188 0.98 -9.28 10.33
N ILE A 189 0.00 -9.76 11.10
CA ILE A 189 0.17 -10.03 12.54
C ILE A 189 1.18 -11.16 12.76
N LEU A 190 1.02 -12.28 12.04
CA LEU A 190 1.91 -13.43 12.16
C LEU A 190 3.33 -13.09 11.71
N SER A 191 3.49 -12.40 10.58
CA SER A 191 4.79 -11.98 10.07
C SER A 191 5.48 -10.99 10.99
N SER A 192 4.74 -10.04 11.57
CA SER A 192 5.29 -9.11 12.57
C SER A 192 5.75 -9.84 13.83
N GLY A 193 5.00 -10.86 14.26
CA GLY A 193 5.39 -11.73 15.38
C GLY A 193 6.66 -12.52 15.09
N VAL A 194 6.77 -13.14 13.91
CA VAL A 194 8.00 -13.82 13.48
C VAL A 194 9.17 -12.85 13.35
N GLY A 195 8.90 -11.62 12.92
CA GLY A 195 9.88 -10.52 12.84
C GLY A 195 10.60 -10.24 14.15
N LEU A 196 9.92 -10.40 15.29
CA LEU A 196 10.54 -10.21 16.61
C LEU A 196 11.64 -11.23 16.89
N PHE A 197 11.55 -12.46 16.36
CA PHE A 197 12.58 -13.47 16.57
C PHE A 197 13.75 -13.29 15.61
N ILE A 198 13.47 -13.03 14.32
CA ILE A 198 14.50 -12.88 13.29
C ILE A 198 15.37 -11.63 13.51
N ILE A 199 14.79 -10.52 13.98
CA ILE A 199 15.52 -9.27 14.21
C ILE A 199 16.26 -9.29 15.55
N LYS A 200 15.73 -9.99 16.56
CA LYS A 200 16.34 -10.05 17.89
C LYS A 200 17.67 -10.83 17.92
N ASP A 201 17.85 -11.81 17.04
CA ASP A 201 19.12 -12.53 16.91
C ASP A 201 20.30 -11.62 16.50
N GLU A 202 20.04 -10.42 15.94
CA GLU A 202 21.06 -9.41 15.61
C GLU A 202 21.46 -8.53 16.80
N GLU A 203 20.55 -8.25 17.75
CA GLU A 203 20.89 -7.47 18.96
C GLU A 203 21.68 -8.30 19.98
N ASP A 204 21.48 -9.63 20.02
CA ASP A 204 22.24 -10.52 20.91
C ASP A 204 23.62 -10.93 20.33
N THR A 205 23.93 -10.56 19.08
CA THR A 205 25.22 -10.87 18.41
C THR A 205 26.12 -9.66 18.13
N ALA A 206 25.70 -8.45 18.50
CA ALA A 206 26.45 -7.18 18.37
C ALA A 206 27.00 -6.68 19.72
#